data_AF-A0A3Q3EG88-F1
#
_entry.id   AF-A0A3Q3EG88-F1
#
_cell.length_a   1.000
_cell.length_b   1.000
_cell.length_c   1.000
_cell.angle_alpha   90.00
_cell.angle_beta   90.00
_cell.angle_gamma   90.00
#
_symmetry.space_group_name_H-M   'P 1'
#
loop_
_entity.id
_entity.type
_entity.pdbx_description
1 polymer ?
#
loop_
_entity_poly.entity_id
_entity_poly.type
_entity_poly.pdbx_seq_one_letter_code
_entity_poly.pdbx_strand_id
1 'polypeptide(L)'
;MASTGLQLLGFLLSLVGLAATVAATLMVEWKKQYQGKTHRIHEGLWMSCSGYERTTCELYQSLLKLPTEIQATRAVMLLSILLSVVAVLVSTVGMKCTHFLDGRPESKSITTMVGGILFIIA
;
A
#
# COMPACT_ATOMS: atom_id res chain seq x y z
N MET A 1 9.75 -28.14 -1.34
CA MET A 1 8.61 -27.30 -1.78
C MET A 1 7.89 -26.80 -0.53
N ALA A 2 7.55 -25.50 -0.45
CA ALA A 2 6.79 -24.99 0.68
C ALA A 2 5.41 -25.69 0.79
N SER A 3 4.96 -25.92 2.02
CA SER A 3 3.62 -26.44 2.30
C SER A 3 2.57 -25.49 1.75
N THR A 4 1.49 -26.02 1.19
CA THR A 4 0.34 -25.23 0.69
C THR A 4 -0.20 -24.29 1.77
N GLY A 5 -0.18 -24.71 3.04
CA GLY A 5 -0.60 -23.87 4.16
C GLY A 5 0.26 -22.62 4.35
N LEU A 6 1.59 -22.73 4.20
CA LEU A 6 2.51 -21.59 4.34
C LEU A 6 2.35 -20.59 3.18
N GLN A 7 2.10 -21.10 1.96
CA GLN A 7 1.84 -20.26 0.79
C GLN A 7 0.52 -19.49 0.93
N LEU A 8 -0.53 -20.12 1.47
CA LEU A 8 -1.81 -19.47 1.73
C LEU A 8 -1.69 -18.40 2.82
N LEU A 9 -1.00 -18.72 3.92
CA LEU A 9 -0.73 -17.79 5.01
C LEU A 9 0.00 -16.54 4.50
N GLY A 10 1.08 -16.73 3.74
CA GLY A 10 1.84 -15.63 3.15
C GLY A 10 0.98 -14.75 2.26
N PHE A 11 0.17 -15.35 1.38
CA PHE A 11 -0.76 -14.62 0.51
C PHE A 11 -1.79 -13.79 1.29
N LEU A 12 -2.38 -14.36 2.35
CA LEU A 12 -3.31 -13.62 3.22
C LEU A 12 -2.63 -12.46 3.93
N LEU A 13 -1.40 -12.66 4.42
CA LEU A 13 -0.60 -11.60 5.04
C LEU A 13 -0.32 -10.46 4.05
N SER A 14 -0.01 -10.79 2.80
CA SER A 14 0.20 -9.80 1.73
C SER A 14 -1.08 -9.01 1.41
N LEU A 15 -2.26 -9.64 1.44
CA LEU A 15 -3.54 -8.93 1.28
C LEU A 15 -3.81 -7.96 2.43
N VAL A 16 -3.51 -8.35 3.66
CA VAL A 16 -3.61 -7.47 4.83
C VAL A 16 -2.63 -6.30 4.69
N GLY A 17 -1.41 -6.56 4.24
CA GLY A 17 -0.41 -5.53 3.94
C GLY A 17 -0.92 -4.52 2.91
N LEU A 18 -1.44 -4.99 1.78
CA LEU A 18 -2.05 -4.13 0.75
C LEU A 18 -3.19 -3.26 1.32
N ALA A 19 -4.09 -3.85 2.11
CA ALA A 19 -5.18 -3.12 2.74
C ALA A 19 -4.66 -2.04 3.70
N ALA A 20 -3.62 -2.35 4.48
CA ALA A 20 -2.97 -1.40 5.37
C ALA A 20 -2.28 -0.26 4.59
N THR A 21 -1.62 -0.54 3.47
CA THR A 21 -1.01 0.47 2.59
C THR A 21 -2.08 1.41 2.03
N VAL A 22 -3.20 0.88 1.54
CA VAL A 22 -4.33 1.70 1.07
C VAL A 22 -4.88 2.56 2.20
N ALA A 23 -5.12 1.99 3.39
CA ALA A 23 -5.58 2.75 4.55
C ALA A 23 -4.58 3.87 4.93
N ALA A 24 -3.28 3.58 4.92
CA ALA A 24 -2.24 4.56 5.18
C ALA A 24 -2.28 5.70 4.16
N THR A 25 -2.47 5.43 2.85
CA THR A 25 -2.56 6.50 1.84
C THR A 25 -3.70 7.48 2.08
N LEU A 26 -4.83 7.01 2.63
CA LEU A 26 -6.00 7.84 2.87
C LEU A 26 -5.97 8.56 4.23
N MET A 27 -5.09 8.12 5.14
CA MET A 27 -4.99 8.68 6.49
C MET A 27 -4.44 10.12 6.46
N VAL A 28 -4.92 10.96 7.38
CA VAL A 28 -4.48 12.36 7.52
C VAL A 28 -3.37 12.57 8.55
N GLU A 29 -2.93 11.50 9.20
CA GLU A 29 -2.03 11.57 10.36
C GLU A 29 -0.55 11.31 10.00
N TRP A 30 -0.15 11.56 8.74
CA TRP A 30 1.22 11.34 8.29
C TRP A 30 2.23 12.24 9.02
N LYS A 31 1.84 13.49 9.29
CA LYS A 31 2.67 14.45 10.01
C LYS A 31 1.81 15.27 10.97
N LYS A 32 2.26 15.37 12.22
CA LYS A 32 1.61 16.15 13.28
C LYS A 32 2.51 17.32 13.64
N GLN A 33 1.95 18.53 13.60
CA GLN A 33 2.66 19.74 13.95
C GLN A 33 1.84 20.55 14.95
N TYR A 34 2.52 21.03 15.99
CA TYR A 34 1.92 21.84 17.05
C TYR A 34 2.39 23.28 16.90
N GLN A 35 1.45 24.23 16.82
CA GLN A 35 1.77 25.65 16.88
C GLN A 35 1.27 26.24 18.20
N GLY A 36 2.21 26.54 19.11
CA GLY A 36 1.89 27.02 20.45
C GLY A 36 1.28 25.94 21.36
N LYS A 37 0.43 26.34 22.30
CA LYS A 37 -0.13 25.43 23.34
C LYS A 37 -1.40 24.68 22.90
N THR A 38 -2.12 25.16 21.89
CA THR A 38 -3.46 24.65 21.55
C THR A 38 -3.72 24.43 20.06
N HIS A 39 -2.90 24.94 19.14
CA HIS A 39 -3.11 24.69 17.70
C HIS A 39 -2.51 23.36 17.27
N ARG A 40 -3.31 22.51 16.63
CA ARG A 40 -2.87 21.22 16.08
C ARG A 40 -3.07 21.21 14.57
N ILE A 41 -2.03 20.77 13.86
CA ILE A 41 -2.03 20.61 12.40
C ILE A 41 -1.70 19.14 12.11
N HIS A 42 -2.58 18.47 11.39
CA HIS A 42 -2.43 17.12 10.90
C HIS A 42 -2.34 17.18 9.37
N GLU A 43 -1.18 16.85 8.83
CA GLU A 43 -0.96 16.82 7.39
C GLU A 43 -1.05 15.37 6.92
N GLY A 44 -2.04 15.12 6.06
CA GLY A 44 -2.17 13.87 5.34
C GLY A 44 -1.49 13.92 3.99
N LEU A 45 -1.59 12.79 3.30
CA LEU A 45 -1.14 12.76 1.92
C LEU A 45 -2.05 13.60 1.03
N TRP A 46 -3.37 13.50 1.16
CA TRP A 46 -4.36 14.13 0.25
C TRP A 46 -5.12 15.34 0.81
N MET A 47 -5.16 15.47 2.14
CA MET A 47 -5.81 16.60 2.82
C MET A 47 -4.93 17.09 3.98
N SER A 48 -5.17 18.31 4.45
CA SER A 48 -4.63 18.83 5.70
C SER A 48 -5.79 19.20 6.63
N CYS A 49 -5.66 18.88 7.91
CA CYS A 49 -6.60 19.29 8.94
C CYS A 49 -5.89 20.17 9.97
N SER A 50 -6.39 21.38 10.21
CA SER A 50 -5.85 22.28 11.23
C SER A 50 -6.96 22.84 12.12
N GLY A 51 -6.67 23.02 13.40
CA GLY A 51 -7.64 23.61 14.33
C GLY A 51 -7.14 23.76 15.76
N TYR A 52 -7.89 24.55 16.53
CA TYR A 52 -7.73 24.71 17.98
C TYR A 52 -8.79 23.89 18.72
N GLU A 53 -10.05 24.36 18.72
CA GLU A 53 -11.20 23.63 19.27
C GLU A 53 -12.09 22.99 18.20
N ARG A 54 -12.16 23.58 17.01
CA ARG A 54 -12.79 22.97 15.83
C ARG A 54 -11.71 22.66 14.80
N THR A 55 -11.61 21.40 14.39
CA THR A 55 -10.71 20.94 13.33
C THR A 55 -11.38 21.10 11.98
N THR A 56 -10.79 21.90 11.10
CA THR A 56 -11.25 22.07 9.72
C THR A 56 -10.31 21.29 8.81
N CYS A 57 -10.87 20.48 7.91
CA CYS A 57 -10.10 19.68 6.96
C CYS A 57 -10.30 20.20 5.54
N GLU A 58 -9.20 20.46 4.84
CA GLU A 58 -9.20 20.98 3.49
C GLU A 58 -8.41 20.06 2.56
N LEU A 59 -8.99 19.73 1.41
CA LEU A 59 -8.32 18.95 0.37
C LEU A 59 -7.32 19.85 -0.36
N TYR A 60 -6.13 19.32 -0.68
CA TYR A 60 -5.14 20.09 -1.43
C TYR A 60 -5.64 20.38 -2.86
N GLN A 61 -6.04 21.63 -3.12
CA GLN A 61 -6.59 22.06 -4.41
C GLN A 61 -5.56 22.15 -5.54
N SER A 62 -4.27 22.24 -5.21
CA SER A 62 -3.20 22.37 -6.20
C SER A 62 -1.99 21.55 -5.78
N LEU A 63 -1.62 20.57 -6.62
CA LEU A 63 -0.47 19.70 -6.42
C LEU A 63 0.86 20.47 -6.46
N LEU A 64 0.91 21.55 -7.25
CA LEU A 64 2.14 22.28 -7.57
C LEU A 64 2.69 23.15 -6.43
N LYS A 65 1.87 23.40 -5.40
CA LYS A 65 2.26 24.23 -4.25
C LYS A 65 2.61 23.41 -3.00
N LEU A 66 2.58 22.08 -3.13
CA LEU A 66 2.81 21.15 -2.04
C LEU A 66 4.32 20.88 -1.88
N PRO A 67 4.83 20.68 -0.65
CA PRO A 67 6.20 20.22 -0.43
C PRO A 67 6.52 18.97 -1.27
N THR A 68 7.69 18.98 -1.89
CA THR A 68 8.18 17.91 -2.78
C THR A 68 8.18 16.54 -2.10
N GLU A 69 8.43 16.50 -0.78
CA GLU A 69 8.37 15.28 0.03
C GLU A 69 6.98 14.61 -0.05
N ILE A 70 5.90 15.38 0.14
CA ILE A 70 4.53 14.83 0.11
C ILE A 70 4.18 14.34 -1.30
N GLN A 71 4.60 15.06 -2.34
CA GLN A 71 4.37 14.64 -3.73
C GLN A 71 5.13 13.36 -4.07
N ALA A 72 6.39 13.23 -3.64
CA ALA A 72 7.18 12.01 -3.81
C ALA A 72 6.54 10.83 -3.08
N THR A 73 6.12 11.02 -1.83
CA THR A 73 5.43 9.98 -1.07
C THR A 73 4.11 9.56 -1.73
N ARG A 74 3.31 10.48 -2.28
CA ARG A 74 2.11 10.11 -3.06
C ARG A 74 2.46 9.20 -4.23
N ALA A 75 3.47 9.56 -5.01
CA ALA A 75 3.89 8.77 -6.15
C ALA A 75 4.34 7.37 -5.73
N VAL A 76 5.20 7.28 -4.71
CA VAL A 76 5.70 6.00 -4.19
C VAL A 76 4.57 5.12 -3.66
N MET A 77 3.63 5.69 -2.88
CA MET A 77 2.51 4.93 -2.34
C MET A 77 1.54 4.44 -3.42
N LEU A 78 1.27 5.27 -4.44
CA LEU A 78 0.45 4.84 -5.57
C LEU A 78 1.15 3.74 -6.39
N LEU A 79 2.45 3.86 -6.61
CA LEU A 79 3.25 2.82 -7.27
C LEU A 79 3.26 1.52 -6.46
N SER A 80 3.42 1.60 -5.14
CA SER A 80 3.33 0.47 -4.21
C SER A 80 1.99 -0.27 -4.34
N ILE A 81 0.88 0.46 -4.36
CA ILE A 81 -0.45 -0.13 -4.55
C ILE A 81 -0.58 -0.81 -5.92
N LEU A 82 -0.10 -0.17 -7.00
CA LEU A 82 -0.12 -0.76 -8.34
C LEU A 82 0.72 -2.04 -8.42
N LEU A 83 1.93 -2.02 -7.87
CA LEU A 83 2.81 -3.19 -7.82
C LEU A 83 2.20 -4.31 -6.99
N SER A 84 1.58 -3.99 -5.85
CA SER A 84 0.86 -4.96 -5.02
C SER A 84 -0.30 -5.62 -5.76
N VAL A 85 -1.07 -4.87 -6.55
CA VAL A 85 -2.17 -5.42 -7.37
C VAL A 85 -1.60 -6.41 -8.41
N VAL A 86 -0.51 -6.04 -9.09
CA VAL A 86 0.17 -6.97 -10.02
C VAL A 86 0.68 -8.21 -9.27
N ALA A 87 1.25 -8.03 -8.07
CA ALA A 87 1.73 -9.13 -7.24
C ALA A 87 0.61 -10.09 -6.83
N VAL A 88 -0.60 -9.59 -6.50
CA VAL A 88 -1.80 -10.41 -6.24
C VAL A 88 -2.15 -11.26 -7.47
N LEU A 89 -2.22 -10.64 -8.65
CA LEU A 89 -2.57 -11.34 -9.90
C LEU A 89 -1.55 -12.43 -10.24
N VAL A 90 -0.27 -12.11 -10.13
CA VAL A 90 0.81 -13.08 -10.37
C VAL A 90 0.77 -14.21 -9.33
N SER A 91 0.61 -13.88 -8.04
CA SER A 91 0.56 -14.87 -6.96
C SER A 91 -0.63 -15.82 -7.10
N THR A 92 -1.82 -15.30 -7.41
CA THR A 92 -3.04 -16.12 -7.60
C THR A 92 -2.91 -17.12 -8.73
N VAL A 93 -2.27 -16.75 -9.86
CA VAL A 93 -1.99 -17.67 -10.97
C VAL A 93 -0.95 -18.73 -10.59
N GLY A 94 0.04 -18.39 -9.76
CA GLY A 94 1.07 -19.31 -9.29
C GLY A 94 0.64 -20.28 -8.19
N MET A 95 -0.47 -20.02 -7.50
CA MET A 95 -0.88 -20.82 -6.35
C MET A 95 -1.26 -22.26 -6.70
N LYS A 96 -0.85 -23.21 -5.84
CA LYS A 96 -1.16 -24.64 -6.02
C LYS A 96 -2.66 -24.94 -6.10
N CYS A 97 -3.49 -24.14 -5.43
CA CYS A 97 -4.95 -24.28 -5.41
C CYS A 97 -5.63 -23.82 -6.71
N THR A 98 -4.90 -23.14 -7.60
CA THR A 98 -5.44 -22.60 -8.85
C THR A 98 -5.13 -23.56 -9.99
N HIS A 99 -6.14 -23.98 -10.76
CA HIS A 99 -5.96 -24.91 -11.89
C HIS A 99 -5.26 -24.31 -13.13
N PHE A 100 -4.84 -23.05 -13.04
CA PHE A 100 -4.05 -22.40 -14.10
C PHE A 100 -2.64 -23.00 -14.13
N LEU A 101 -2.11 -23.27 -15.33
CA LEU A 101 -0.74 -23.79 -15.56
C LEU A 101 -0.42 -25.19 -14.99
N ASP A 102 -1.41 -26.05 -14.75
CA ASP A 102 -1.15 -27.40 -14.20
C ASP A 102 -0.25 -28.29 -15.08
N GLY A 103 -0.17 -28.02 -16.39
CA GLY A 103 0.76 -28.69 -17.30
C GLY A 103 2.23 -28.26 -17.18
N ARG A 104 2.56 -27.25 -16.35
CA ARG A 104 3.93 -26.71 -16.19
C ARG A 104 4.22 -26.33 -14.72
N PRO A 105 4.51 -27.32 -13.85
CA PRO A 105 4.71 -27.08 -12.42
C PRO A 105 5.90 -26.15 -12.11
N GLU A 106 6.94 -26.16 -12.94
CA GLU A 106 8.11 -25.28 -12.78
C GLU A 106 7.74 -23.81 -13.00
N SER A 107 6.97 -23.53 -14.05
CA SER A 107 6.46 -22.18 -14.32
C SER A 107 5.58 -21.68 -13.19
N LYS A 108 4.72 -22.56 -12.62
CA LYS A 108 3.83 -22.24 -11.49
C LYS A 108 4.61 -21.84 -10.23
N SER A 109 5.72 -22.53 -9.95
CA SER A 109 6.62 -22.20 -8.85
C SER A 109 7.35 -20.87 -9.06
N ILE A 110 7.84 -20.61 -10.27
CA ILE A 110 8.52 -19.34 -10.62
C ILE A 110 7.53 -18.18 -10.49
N THR A 111 6.32 -18.32 -11.03
CA THR A 111 5.28 -17.28 -10.92
C THR A 111 4.94 -16.96 -9.46
N THR A 112 4.81 -17.97 -8.60
CA THR A 112 4.63 -17.74 -7.15
C THR A 112 5.79 -16.96 -6.54
N MET A 113 7.03 -17.33 -6.88
CA MET A 113 8.23 -16.69 -6.35
C MET A 113 8.33 -15.22 -6.81
N VAL A 114 8.05 -14.96 -8.08
CA VAL A 114 8.00 -13.59 -8.63
C VAL A 114 6.90 -12.77 -7.96
N GLY A 115 5.72 -13.35 -7.72
CA GLY A 115 4.65 -12.70 -6.98
C GLY A 115 5.06 -12.29 -5.57
N GLY A 116 5.75 -13.19 -4.85
CA GLY A 116 6.30 -12.89 -3.53
C GLY A 116 7.36 -11.77 -3.54
N ILE A 117 8.29 -11.79 -4.51
CA ILE A 117 9.31 -10.74 -4.67
C ILE A 117 8.65 -9.39 -4.97
N LEU A 118 7.63 -9.36 -5.83
CA LEU A 118 6.89 -8.13 -6.13
C LEU A 118 6.23 -7.56 -4.88
N PHE A 119 5.65 -8.39 -4.02
CA PHE A 119 5.10 -7.94 -2.73
C PHE A 119 6.14 -7.41 -1.75
N ILE A 120 7.41 -7.84 -1.84
CA ILE A 120 8.49 -7.34 -0.98
C ILE A 120 8.98 -5.97 -1.47
N ILE A 121 8.93 -5.72 -2.79
CA ILE A 121 9.36 -4.47 -3.40
C ILE A 121 8.25 -3.41 -3.37
N ALA A 122 6.99 -3.84 -3.44
CA ALA A 122 5.81 -2.99 -3.36
C ALA A 122 5.68 -2.35 -1.97
#